data_AF-A0A2N1QZS7-F1
#
_entry.id   AF-A0A2N1QZS7-F1
#
_cell.length_a   1.000
_cell.length_b   1.000
_cell.length_c   1.000
_cell.angle_alpha   90.00
_cell.angle_beta   90.00
_cell.angle_gamma   90.00
#
_symmetry.space_group_name_H-M   'P 1'
#
loop_
_entity.id
_entity.type
_entity.pdbx_description
1 polymer ?
#
loop_
_entity_poly.entity_id
_entity_poly.type
_entity_poly.pdbx_seq_one_letter_code
_entity_poly.pdbx_strand_id
1 'polypeptide(L)'
;ISGIPRYYFGVVHLLGGLPFAAVGIGLFGFSQVLVLIEMRNSNADVGAIDASKLTLKNSLLKGGDFKRILPPALRSSLLGTFIGVMPGAGATVSAFLGYTMQKFFKSKEPLGTGAIEGIAASEAANNSACAGAFAPLLALGIPGSAVTGILLSALMVWGLQPGPLLFTNSPDFAWATIAALFLSNIITLVIAVAFIPFIIKILRVPTKYMIPAITFICLIGAYSISNSMYGVVVMIISGLLGYLLVKNKYPLSPLLLAFVLTNLFETNVRKALLISQGSLDIFFKKPISLVIIILLFILLLSPTIRLAIGRLKPKAKAK
;
A
#
# COMPACT_ATOMS: atom_id res chain seq x y z
N ILE A 1 -0.01 -20.80 -19.06
CA ILE A 1 -1.29 -20.35 -18.44
C ILE A 1 -2.40 -20.94 -19.28
N SER A 2 -3.33 -21.73 -18.73
CA SER A 2 -4.30 -22.52 -19.50
C SER A 2 -5.36 -21.70 -20.26
N GLY A 3 -5.33 -20.37 -20.20
CA GLY A 3 -6.26 -19.49 -20.92
C GLY A 3 -7.73 -19.58 -20.49
N ILE A 4 -8.06 -20.45 -19.53
CA ILE A 4 -9.44 -20.68 -19.09
C ILE A 4 -9.89 -19.49 -18.23
N PRO A 5 -10.98 -18.79 -18.62
CA PRO A 5 -11.52 -17.69 -17.85
C PRO A 5 -12.09 -18.19 -16.51
N ARG A 6 -11.75 -17.48 -15.43
CA ARG A 6 -12.20 -17.78 -14.05
C ARG A 6 -12.97 -16.59 -13.50
N TYR A 7 -13.99 -16.86 -12.69
CA TYR A 7 -14.83 -15.83 -12.08
C TYR A 7 -15.50 -14.86 -13.07
N TYR A 8 -15.64 -15.27 -14.35
CA TYR A 8 -16.23 -14.43 -15.40
C TYR A 8 -17.77 -14.39 -15.32
N PHE A 9 -18.40 -15.46 -14.81
CA PHE A 9 -19.85 -15.56 -14.60
C PHE A 9 -20.73 -15.08 -15.79
N GLY A 10 -20.25 -15.18 -17.03
CA GLY A 10 -20.99 -14.66 -18.21
C GLY A 10 -20.65 -13.23 -18.61
N VAL A 11 -19.96 -12.45 -17.75
CA VAL A 11 -19.69 -11.02 -17.95
C VAL A 11 -18.24 -10.80 -18.37
N VAL A 12 -18.06 -10.27 -19.59
CA VAL A 12 -16.73 -10.01 -20.18
C VAL A 12 -15.86 -9.11 -19.30
N HIS A 13 -16.47 -8.12 -18.63
CA HIS A 13 -15.74 -7.21 -17.74
C HIS A 13 -15.11 -7.88 -16.51
N LEU A 14 -15.61 -9.05 -16.07
CA LEU A 14 -15.05 -9.81 -14.95
C LEU A 14 -13.80 -10.62 -15.34
N LEU A 15 -13.49 -10.76 -16.64
CA LEU A 15 -12.28 -11.46 -17.10
C LEU A 15 -10.99 -10.81 -16.59
N GLY A 16 -10.99 -9.48 -16.46
CA GLY A 16 -9.88 -8.71 -15.87
C GLY A 16 -9.86 -8.71 -14.34
N GLY A 17 -10.84 -9.36 -13.70
CA GLY A 17 -11.03 -9.32 -12.25
C GLY A 17 -11.56 -7.98 -11.75
N LEU A 18 -11.49 -7.79 -10.43
CA LEU A 18 -11.87 -6.53 -9.79
C LEU A 18 -10.66 -5.56 -9.84
N PRO A 19 -10.80 -4.36 -10.42
CA PRO A 19 -9.70 -3.41 -10.49
C PRO A 19 -9.33 -2.94 -9.08
N PHE A 20 -8.08 -3.20 -8.67
CA PHE A 20 -7.61 -2.87 -7.33
C PHE A 20 -7.84 -1.41 -6.96
N ALA A 21 -7.51 -0.50 -7.88
CA ALA A 21 -7.68 0.91 -7.61
C ALA A 21 -9.15 1.32 -7.47
N ALA A 22 -10.08 0.72 -8.23
CA ALA A 22 -11.50 0.97 -8.08
C ALA A 22 -12.00 0.51 -6.70
N VAL A 23 -11.58 -0.68 -6.26
CA VAL A 23 -11.88 -1.21 -4.92
C VAL A 23 -11.30 -0.32 -3.81
N GLY A 24 -10.05 0.15 -3.97
CA GLY A 24 -9.40 1.05 -3.01
C GLY A 24 -10.10 2.42 -2.92
N ILE A 25 -10.42 3.02 -4.07
CA ILE A 25 -11.17 4.30 -4.15
C ILE A 25 -12.55 4.14 -3.52
N GLY A 26 -13.24 3.02 -3.77
CA GLY A 26 -14.53 2.73 -3.13
C GLY A 26 -14.41 2.61 -1.62
N LEU A 27 -13.56 1.68 -1.14
CA LEU A 27 -13.42 1.35 0.27
C LEU A 27 -12.91 2.50 1.13
N PHE A 28 -12.00 3.35 0.66
CA PHE A 28 -11.42 4.46 1.46
C PHE A 28 -11.88 5.85 1.06
N GLY A 29 -12.27 6.06 -0.21
CA GLY A 29 -12.74 7.35 -0.68
C GLY A 29 -14.25 7.45 -0.59
N PHE A 30 -14.95 6.66 -1.41
CA PHE A 30 -16.40 6.75 -1.55
C PHE A 30 -17.15 6.37 -0.25
N SER A 31 -16.65 5.38 0.51
CA SER A 31 -17.21 5.02 1.81
C SER A 31 -17.21 6.21 2.79
N GLN A 32 -16.13 7.02 2.80
CA GLN A 32 -16.00 8.18 3.67
C GLN A 32 -16.96 9.30 3.25
N VAL A 33 -17.22 9.43 1.95
CA VAL A 33 -18.26 10.34 1.45
C VAL A 33 -19.64 9.94 1.99
N LEU A 34 -19.97 8.65 1.97
CA LEU A 34 -21.24 8.14 2.52
C LEU A 34 -21.36 8.40 4.03
N VAL A 35 -20.28 8.17 4.78
CA VAL A 35 -20.22 8.52 6.22
C VAL A 35 -20.42 10.02 6.43
N LEU A 36 -19.77 10.86 5.62
CA LEU A 36 -19.85 12.32 5.73
C LEU A 36 -21.27 12.84 5.44
N ILE A 37 -22.00 12.19 4.52
CA ILE A 37 -23.42 12.49 4.25
C ILE A 37 -24.31 12.14 5.45
N GLU A 38 -24.10 10.98 6.08
CA GLU A 38 -24.86 10.55 7.27
C GLU A 38 -24.62 11.49 8.46
N MET A 39 -23.36 11.88 8.71
CA MET A 39 -23.01 12.80 9.79
C MET A 39 -23.64 14.19 9.60
N ARG A 40 -23.64 14.71 8.37
CA ARG A 40 -24.28 15.99 8.04
C ARG A 40 -25.77 16.02 8.34
N ASN A 41 -26.50 14.93 8.09
CA ASN A 41 -27.94 14.87 8.34
C ASN A 41 -28.29 14.78 9.84
N SER A 42 -27.32 14.46 10.70
CA SER A 42 -27.54 14.26 12.15
C SER A 42 -27.37 15.55 12.98
N ASN A 43 -27.19 16.73 12.38
CA ASN A 43 -26.83 18.00 13.06
C ASN A 43 -25.61 17.89 14.01
N ALA A 44 -24.84 16.81 13.90
CA ALA A 44 -23.56 16.66 14.57
C ALA A 44 -22.56 17.48 13.77
N ASP A 45 -22.34 18.72 14.20
CA ASP A 45 -21.34 19.65 13.68
C ASP A 45 -19.91 19.15 14.03
N VAL A 46 -19.58 17.94 13.58
CA VAL A 46 -18.35 17.23 13.91
C VAL A 46 -17.64 16.95 12.60
N GLY A 47 -16.87 17.93 12.15
CA GLY A 47 -16.14 17.83 10.89
C GLY A 47 -15.64 19.16 10.35
N ALA A 48 -16.08 20.28 10.91
CA ALA A 48 -15.32 21.51 10.82
C ALA A 48 -13.99 21.26 11.54
N ILE A 49 -12.98 20.80 10.79
CA ILE A 49 -11.59 20.93 11.20
C ILE A 49 -11.47 22.39 11.59
N ASP A 50 -11.19 22.66 12.86
CA ASP A 50 -11.10 23.99 13.42
C ASP A 50 -10.06 24.76 12.59
N ALA A 51 -10.54 25.49 11.58
CA ALA A 51 -9.71 26.06 10.52
C ALA A 51 -8.69 27.07 11.08
N SER A 52 -8.95 27.52 12.31
CA SER A 52 -8.09 28.33 13.17
C SER A 52 -6.77 27.63 13.57
N LYS A 53 -6.74 26.28 13.64
CA LYS A 53 -5.57 25.49 14.08
C LYS A 53 -4.63 25.08 12.94
N LEU A 54 -5.13 25.06 11.71
CA LEU A 54 -4.37 24.70 10.50
C LEU A 54 -3.52 25.88 9.98
N THR A 55 -2.47 26.24 10.71
CA THR A 55 -1.51 27.28 10.29
C THR A 55 -0.28 26.64 9.66
N LEU A 56 0.33 27.28 8.64
CA LEU A 56 1.56 26.80 8.00
C LEU A 56 2.66 26.42 9.01
N LYS A 57 2.79 27.25 10.06
CA LYS A 57 3.73 27.08 11.17
C LYS A 57 3.44 25.85 12.05
N ASN A 58 2.19 25.41 12.14
CA ASN A 58 1.80 24.19 12.86
C ASN A 58 1.89 22.93 12.01
N SER A 59 1.90 23.07 10.67
CA SER A 59 2.00 21.95 9.73
C SER A 59 3.45 21.56 9.40
N LEU A 60 4.40 22.43 9.72
CA LEU A 60 5.82 22.12 9.62
C LEU A 60 6.29 21.34 10.85
N LEU A 61 7.19 20.39 10.63
CA LEU A 61 7.78 19.57 11.68
C LEU A 61 8.49 20.46 12.71
N LYS A 62 8.16 20.29 14.00
CA LYS A 62 8.92 20.93 15.07
C LYS A 62 10.20 20.13 15.31
N GLY A 63 11.25 20.77 15.84
CA GLY A 63 12.54 20.10 16.08
C GLY A 63 12.45 18.83 16.95
N GLY A 64 11.44 18.76 17.85
CA GLY A 64 11.15 17.56 18.64
C GLY A 64 10.51 16.41 17.86
N ASP A 65 9.84 16.68 16.74
CA ASP A 65 9.18 15.67 15.90
C ASP A 65 10.20 14.91 15.05
N PHE A 66 11.31 15.54 14.67
CA PHE A 66 12.37 14.89 13.91
C PHE A 66 12.94 13.67 14.65
N LYS A 67 13.17 13.79 15.97
CA LYS A 67 13.62 12.67 16.82
C LYS A 67 12.57 11.56 16.97
N ARG A 68 11.27 11.88 16.85
CA ARG A 68 10.17 10.90 16.88
C ARG A 68 10.05 10.14 15.57
N ILE A 69 10.26 10.83 14.44
CA ILE A 69 10.06 10.32 13.09
C ILE A 69 11.26 9.52 12.59
N LEU A 70 12.49 9.93 12.96
CA LEU A 70 13.71 9.34 12.41
C LEU A 70 13.83 7.82 12.66
N PRO A 71 13.59 7.28 13.88
CA PRO A 71 13.71 5.84 14.10
C PRO A 71 12.65 5.02 13.35
N PRO A 72 11.34 5.35 13.37
CA PRO A 72 10.33 4.71 12.53
C PRO A 72 10.65 4.79 11.04
N ALA A 73 11.08 5.96 10.56
CA ALA A 73 11.40 6.17 9.15
C ALA A 73 12.59 5.30 8.71
N LEU A 74 13.70 5.29 9.45
CA LEU A 74 14.88 4.48 9.08
C LEU A 74 14.56 2.98 9.04
N ARG A 75 13.89 2.45 10.07
CA ARG A 75 13.53 1.03 10.14
C ARG A 75 12.59 0.64 8.99
N SER A 76 11.58 1.48 8.75
CA SER A 76 10.57 1.23 7.72
C SER A 76 11.13 1.44 6.32
N SER A 77 12.10 2.35 6.15
CA SER A 77 12.85 2.50 4.90
C SER A 77 13.64 1.24 4.59
N LEU A 78 14.37 0.66 5.55
CA LEU A 78 15.11 -0.59 5.34
C LEU A 78 14.18 -1.75 4.98
N LEU A 79 13.07 -1.89 5.71
CA LEU A 79 12.04 -2.87 5.40
C LEU A 79 11.51 -2.65 3.98
N GLY A 80 11.17 -1.40 3.63
CA GLY A 80 10.60 -1.09 2.33
C GLY A 80 11.57 -1.31 1.18
N THR A 81 12.86 -1.00 1.33
CA THR A 81 13.88 -1.33 0.33
C THR A 81 13.94 -2.84 0.10
N PHE A 82 13.94 -3.64 1.18
CA PHE A 82 13.94 -5.10 1.07
C PHE A 82 12.69 -5.62 0.34
N ILE A 83 11.51 -5.13 0.70
CA ILE A 83 10.25 -5.47 0.04
C ILE A 83 10.25 -5.02 -1.43
N GLY A 84 10.82 -3.86 -1.74
CA GLY A 84 10.94 -3.34 -3.11
C GLY A 84 11.83 -4.21 -4.00
N VAL A 85 12.91 -4.76 -3.45
CA VAL A 85 13.78 -5.71 -4.16
C VAL A 85 13.04 -7.03 -4.46
N MET A 86 12.06 -7.41 -3.63
CA MET A 86 11.29 -8.63 -3.85
C MET A 86 10.33 -8.47 -5.05
N PRO A 87 10.44 -9.34 -6.09
CA PRO A 87 9.55 -9.26 -7.24
C PRO A 87 8.08 -9.46 -6.87
N GLY A 88 7.26 -8.49 -7.25
CA GLY A 88 5.81 -8.54 -7.11
C GLY A 88 5.28 -8.09 -5.75
N ALA A 89 6.09 -7.66 -4.77
CA ALA A 89 5.55 -7.22 -3.48
C ALA A 89 4.92 -5.81 -3.55
N GLY A 90 5.49 -4.90 -4.35
CA GLY A 90 4.93 -3.57 -4.60
C GLY A 90 4.98 -2.60 -3.42
N ALA A 91 4.82 -1.30 -3.71
CA ALA A 91 4.96 -0.22 -2.73
C ALA A 91 3.79 -0.19 -1.71
N THR A 92 2.58 -0.56 -2.12
CA THR A 92 1.40 -0.60 -1.24
C THR A 92 1.56 -1.60 -0.11
N VAL A 93 2.05 -2.81 -0.39
CA VAL A 93 2.29 -3.83 0.65
C VAL A 93 3.38 -3.36 1.60
N SER A 94 4.43 -2.74 1.07
CA SER A 94 5.49 -2.13 1.87
C SER A 94 4.96 -1.10 2.86
N ALA A 95 4.10 -0.17 2.42
CA ALA A 95 3.48 0.84 3.28
C ALA A 95 2.71 0.21 4.46
N PHE A 96 1.90 -0.82 4.19
CA PHE A 96 1.15 -1.54 5.22
C PHE A 96 2.04 -2.33 6.17
N LEU A 97 3.10 -2.96 5.67
CA LEU A 97 4.07 -3.66 6.50
C LEU A 97 4.84 -2.68 7.39
N GLY A 98 5.22 -1.50 6.87
CA GLY A 98 5.81 -0.41 7.65
C GLY A 98 4.89 0.04 8.79
N TYR A 99 3.60 0.29 8.49
CA TYR A 99 2.61 0.64 9.50
C TYR A 99 2.44 -0.45 10.57
N THR A 100 2.39 -1.71 10.14
CA THR A 100 2.21 -2.86 11.05
C THR A 100 3.44 -3.08 11.91
N MET A 101 4.64 -2.92 11.34
CA MET A 101 5.88 -2.98 12.08
C MET A 101 5.92 -1.91 13.18
N GLN A 102 5.43 -0.71 12.89
CA GLN A 102 5.36 0.37 13.89
C GLN A 102 4.47 0.02 15.09
N LYS A 103 3.49 -0.88 14.95
CA LYS A 103 2.65 -1.34 16.08
C LYS A 103 3.43 -2.10 17.16
N PHE A 104 4.59 -2.66 16.84
CA PHE A 104 5.45 -3.33 17.82
C PHE A 104 6.32 -2.36 18.62
N PHE A 105 6.40 -1.09 18.20
CA PHE A 105 7.20 -0.07 18.85
C PHE A 105 6.34 0.90 19.64
N LYS A 106 6.95 1.57 20.63
CA LYS A 106 6.28 2.62 21.40
C LYS A 106 6.01 3.82 20.50
N SER A 107 4.76 4.27 20.47
CA SER A 107 4.33 5.53 19.89
C SER A 107 3.79 6.43 20.99
N LYS A 108 4.04 7.74 20.93
CA LYS A 108 3.50 8.67 21.95
C LYS A 108 1.98 8.79 21.85
N GLU A 109 1.47 8.73 20.62
CA GLU A 109 0.05 8.74 20.32
C GLU A 109 -0.39 7.36 19.84
N PRO A 110 -1.64 6.94 20.13
CA PRO A 110 -2.15 5.68 19.64
C PRO A 110 -2.17 5.65 18.10
N LEU A 111 -1.67 4.55 17.52
CA LEU A 111 -1.69 4.38 16.07
C LEU A 111 -3.14 4.33 15.56
N GLY A 112 -3.44 5.17 14.56
CA GLY A 112 -4.79 5.30 14.00
C GLY A 112 -5.47 6.64 14.32
N THR A 113 -4.94 7.43 15.26
CA THR A 113 -5.46 8.79 15.57
C THR A 113 -4.69 9.90 14.85
N GLY A 114 -3.91 9.57 13.82
CA GLY A 114 -3.02 10.53 13.14
C GLY A 114 -1.60 10.62 13.71
N ALA A 115 -1.18 9.64 14.53
CA ALA A 115 0.17 9.59 15.10
C ALA A 115 1.27 9.71 14.02
N ILE A 116 2.15 10.70 14.17
CA ILE A 116 3.22 11.02 13.21
C ILE A 116 4.16 9.84 12.98
N GLU A 117 4.37 8.99 13.98
CA GLU A 117 5.23 7.81 13.88
C GLU A 117 4.65 6.76 12.92
N GLY A 118 3.32 6.60 12.89
CA GLY A 118 2.64 5.66 12.00
C GLY A 118 2.62 6.14 10.55
N ILE A 119 2.41 7.44 10.35
CA ILE A 119 2.46 8.07 9.01
C ILE A 119 3.88 7.98 8.46
N ALA A 120 4.87 8.39 9.25
CA ALA A 120 6.28 8.32 8.87
C ALA A 120 6.72 6.90 8.50
N ALA A 121 6.34 5.89 9.29
CA ALA A 121 6.68 4.50 9.01
C ALA A 121 6.09 4.03 7.66
N SER A 122 4.82 4.35 7.41
CA SER A 122 4.12 3.91 6.19
C SER A 122 4.68 4.59 4.94
N GLU A 123 4.87 5.92 5.01
CA GLU A 123 5.38 6.71 3.89
C GLU A 123 6.86 6.41 3.59
N ALA A 124 7.68 6.22 4.63
CA ALA A 124 9.09 5.84 4.46
C ALA A 124 9.22 4.47 3.77
N ALA A 125 8.42 3.47 4.21
CA ALA A 125 8.40 2.15 3.60
C ALA A 125 7.88 2.17 2.15
N ASN A 126 6.84 2.96 1.87
CA ASN A 126 6.31 3.14 0.52
C ASN A 126 7.38 3.72 -0.41
N ASN A 127 8.00 4.83 0.00
CA ASN A 127 8.97 5.54 -0.83
C ASN A 127 10.26 4.74 -1.05
N SER A 128 10.76 4.05 -0.01
CA SER A 128 11.95 3.22 -0.15
C SER A 128 11.71 1.96 -0.99
N ALA A 129 10.50 1.39 -0.98
CA ALA A 129 10.15 0.27 -1.84
C ALA A 129 10.13 0.64 -3.32
N CYS A 130 9.67 1.85 -3.65
CA CYS A 130 9.74 2.37 -5.02
C CYS A 130 11.19 2.40 -5.52
N ALA A 131 12.11 2.95 -4.73
CA ALA A 131 13.53 2.98 -5.08
C ALA A 131 14.16 1.58 -5.10
N GLY A 132 13.81 0.72 -4.13
CA GLY A 132 14.28 -0.67 -4.05
C GLY A 132 13.90 -1.51 -5.27
N ALA A 133 12.74 -1.25 -5.88
CA ALA A 133 12.27 -1.96 -7.07
C ALA A 133 13.10 -1.67 -8.34
N PHE A 134 13.88 -0.58 -8.36
CA PHE A 134 14.81 -0.30 -9.46
C PHE A 134 16.04 -1.21 -9.45
N ALA A 135 16.46 -1.70 -8.28
CA ALA A 135 17.64 -2.56 -8.19
C ALA A 135 17.52 -3.85 -9.03
N PRO A 136 16.48 -4.70 -8.86
CA PRO A 136 16.31 -5.89 -9.70
C PRO A 136 15.95 -5.53 -11.15
N LEU A 137 15.28 -4.40 -11.38
CA LEU A 137 14.94 -3.93 -12.72
C LEU A 137 16.19 -3.62 -13.53
N LEU A 138 17.08 -2.76 -13.01
CA LEU A 138 18.27 -2.32 -13.72
C LEU A 138 19.34 -3.40 -13.76
N ALA A 139 19.52 -4.16 -12.68
CA ALA A 139 20.58 -5.16 -12.58
C ALA A 139 20.24 -6.50 -13.22
N LEU A 140 18.97 -6.94 -13.17
CA LEU A 140 18.55 -8.26 -13.65
C LEU A 140 17.52 -8.21 -14.78
N GLY A 141 16.98 -7.03 -15.11
CA GLY A 141 15.87 -6.93 -16.06
C GLY A 141 14.56 -7.52 -15.53
N ILE A 142 14.45 -7.74 -14.21
CA ILE A 142 13.28 -8.35 -13.58
C ILE A 142 12.44 -7.27 -12.91
N PRO A 143 11.21 -7.02 -13.37
CA PRO A 143 10.39 -5.96 -12.78
C PRO A 143 9.88 -6.35 -11.39
N GLY A 144 10.07 -5.45 -10.42
CA GLY A 144 9.61 -5.61 -9.04
C GLY A 144 8.10 -5.36 -8.84
N SER A 145 7.46 -4.68 -9.79
CA SER A 145 6.05 -4.28 -9.78
C SER A 145 5.52 -4.09 -11.20
N ALA A 146 4.20 -3.94 -11.35
CA ALA A 146 3.59 -3.61 -12.64
C ALA A 146 4.14 -2.30 -13.23
N VAL A 147 4.37 -1.27 -12.39
CA VAL A 147 4.92 0.03 -12.82
C VAL A 147 6.33 -0.13 -13.38
N THR A 148 7.20 -0.88 -12.69
CA THR A 148 8.55 -1.18 -13.20
C THR A 148 8.53 -2.09 -14.43
N GLY A 149 7.47 -2.87 -14.65
CA GLY A 149 7.27 -3.66 -15.86
C GLY A 149 6.96 -2.77 -17.07
N ILE A 150 6.12 -1.75 -16.90
CA ILE A 150 5.89 -0.73 -17.92
C ILE A 150 7.19 0.03 -18.20
N LEU A 151 7.95 0.37 -17.15
CA LEU A 151 9.25 1.02 -17.31
C LEU A 151 10.24 0.12 -18.07
N LEU A 152 10.30 -1.18 -17.77
CA LEU A 152 11.10 -2.15 -18.53
C LEU A 152 10.73 -2.12 -20.02
N SER A 153 9.44 -2.19 -20.34
CA SER A 153 8.96 -2.11 -21.72
C SER A 153 9.37 -0.78 -22.37
N ALA A 154 9.26 0.34 -21.67
CA ALA A 154 9.69 1.64 -22.17
C ALA A 154 11.20 1.70 -22.43
N LEU A 155 12.03 1.19 -21.51
CA LEU A 155 13.49 1.15 -21.70
C LEU A 155 13.86 0.31 -22.93
N MET A 156 13.20 -0.84 -23.11
CA MET A 156 13.42 -1.70 -24.28
C MET A 156 13.03 -1.02 -25.59
N VAL A 157 11.95 -0.22 -25.61
CA VAL A 157 11.55 0.58 -26.79
C VAL A 157 12.63 1.60 -27.15
N TRP A 158 13.35 2.13 -26.15
CA TRP A 158 14.45 3.07 -26.33
C TRP A 158 15.79 2.39 -26.62
N GLY A 159 15.79 1.08 -26.88
CA GLY A 159 16.99 0.29 -27.16
C GLY A 159 17.88 0.05 -25.94
N LEU A 160 17.43 0.43 -24.74
CA LEU A 160 18.14 0.13 -23.50
C LEU A 160 17.72 -1.26 -23.03
N GLN A 161 18.70 -2.12 -22.79
CA GLN A 161 18.45 -3.49 -22.34
C GLN A 161 18.83 -3.62 -20.87
N PRO A 162 17.87 -3.58 -19.93
CA PRO A 162 18.17 -3.71 -18.50
C PRO A 162 18.73 -5.08 -18.17
N GLY A 163 19.66 -5.12 -17.21
CA GLY A 163 20.46 -6.29 -16.89
C GLY A 163 21.92 -5.92 -16.63
N PRO A 164 22.82 -6.89 -16.39
CA PRO A 164 24.22 -6.62 -16.08
C PRO A 164 24.92 -5.85 -17.21
N LEU A 165 24.49 -6.09 -18.46
CA LEU A 165 25.02 -5.42 -19.65
C LEU A 165 24.62 -3.95 -19.77
N LEU A 166 23.58 -3.48 -19.07
CA LEU A 166 23.20 -2.07 -19.09
C LEU A 166 24.34 -1.19 -18.53
N PHE A 167 25.00 -1.67 -17.48
CA PHE A 167 26.10 -0.95 -16.81
C PHE A 167 27.38 -0.94 -17.64
N THR A 168 27.53 -1.84 -18.62
CA THR A 168 28.68 -1.88 -19.53
C THR A 168 28.40 -1.17 -20.84
N ASN A 169 27.22 -1.37 -21.41
CA ASN A 169 26.86 -0.87 -22.75
C ASN A 169 26.30 0.56 -22.70
N SER A 170 25.72 0.96 -21.57
CA SER A 170 25.13 2.30 -21.39
C SER A 170 25.40 2.83 -19.97
N PRO A 171 26.69 2.95 -19.57
CA PRO A 171 27.06 3.36 -18.21
C PRO A 171 26.53 4.74 -17.85
N ASP A 172 26.57 5.68 -18.80
CA ASP A 172 26.07 7.05 -18.59
C ASP A 172 24.60 7.05 -18.21
N PHE A 173 23.78 6.24 -18.88
CA PHE A 173 22.36 6.11 -18.57
C PHE A 173 22.15 5.47 -17.19
N ALA A 174 22.86 4.38 -16.89
CA ALA A 174 22.71 3.66 -15.64
C ALA A 174 23.06 4.53 -14.43
N TRP A 175 24.22 5.21 -14.47
CA TRP A 175 24.65 6.09 -13.40
C TRP A 175 23.85 7.39 -13.33
N ALA A 176 23.45 7.97 -14.46
CA ALA A 176 22.55 9.12 -14.47
C ALA A 176 21.19 8.78 -13.86
N THR A 177 20.65 7.59 -14.13
CA THR A 177 19.39 7.13 -13.53
C THR A 177 19.53 6.99 -12.00
N ILE A 178 20.61 6.39 -11.51
CA ILE A 178 20.87 6.27 -10.07
C ILE A 178 21.00 7.67 -9.44
N ALA A 179 21.78 8.57 -10.04
CA ALA A 179 21.92 9.94 -9.56
C ALA A 179 20.59 10.69 -9.56
N ALA A 180 19.77 10.52 -10.61
CA ALA A 180 18.44 11.10 -10.72
C ALA A 180 17.50 10.57 -9.63
N LEU A 181 17.61 9.30 -9.20
CA LEU A 181 16.83 8.79 -8.07
C LEU A 181 17.17 9.53 -6.76
N PHE A 182 18.44 9.85 -6.49
CA PHE A 182 18.80 10.65 -5.33
C PHE A 182 18.30 12.10 -5.45
N LEU A 183 18.54 12.74 -6.60
CA LEU A 183 18.11 14.11 -6.83
C LEU A 183 16.58 14.26 -6.81
N SER A 184 15.86 13.28 -7.35
CA SER A 184 14.39 13.28 -7.38
C SER A 184 13.78 13.29 -5.98
N ASN A 185 14.41 12.65 -4.99
CA ASN A 185 13.94 12.69 -3.60
C ASN A 185 14.08 14.10 -3.01
N ILE A 186 15.16 14.81 -3.32
CA ILE A 186 15.36 16.21 -2.90
C ILE A 186 14.31 17.11 -3.54
N ILE A 187 14.12 16.99 -4.86
CA ILE A 187 13.12 17.75 -5.60
C ILE A 187 11.71 17.45 -5.07
N THR A 188 11.38 16.18 -4.84
CA THR A 188 10.09 15.75 -4.29
C THR A 188 9.84 16.36 -2.92
N LEU A 189 10.87 16.42 -2.06
CA LEU A 189 10.76 17.07 -0.75
C LEU A 189 10.43 18.57 -0.89
N VAL A 190 11.13 19.27 -1.78
CA VAL A 190 10.88 20.71 -2.03
C VAL A 190 9.46 20.93 -2.55
N ILE A 191 9.04 20.14 -3.53
CA ILE A 191 7.68 20.22 -4.09
C ILE A 191 6.64 19.90 -3.01
N ALA A 192 6.84 18.85 -2.22
CA ALA A 192 5.91 18.45 -1.17
C ALA A 192 5.75 19.55 -0.11
N VAL A 193 6.84 20.17 0.34
CA VAL A 193 6.80 21.29 1.30
C VAL A 193 6.11 22.50 0.71
N ALA A 194 6.39 22.84 -0.55
CA ALA A 194 5.72 23.94 -1.25
C ALA A 194 4.21 23.71 -1.42
N PHE A 195 3.77 22.45 -1.48
CA PHE A 195 2.35 22.08 -1.65
C PHE A 195 1.53 22.09 -0.36
N ILE A 196 2.17 22.06 0.82
CA ILE A 196 1.51 22.15 2.14
C ILE A 196 0.45 23.29 2.22
N PRO A 197 0.74 24.56 1.86
CA PRO A 197 -0.25 25.63 1.89
C PRO A 197 -1.52 25.33 1.08
N PHE A 198 -1.37 24.64 -0.06
CA PHE A 198 -2.49 24.32 -0.93
C PHE A 198 -3.38 23.25 -0.31
N ILE A 199 -2.79 22.20 0.26
CA ILE A 199 -3.52 21.14 0.98
C ILE A 199 -4.28 21.72 2.18
N ILE A 200 -3.66 22.64 2.94
CA ILE A 200 -4.33 23.31 4.07
C ILE A 200 -5.57 24.08 3.60
N LYS A 201 -5.52 24.77 2.45
CA LYS A 201 -6.68 25.50 1.91
C LYS A 201 -7.82 24.55 1.52
N ILE A 202 -7.51 23.40 0.93
CA ILE A 202 -8.51 22.38 0.58
C ILE A 202 -9.21 21.84 1.83
N LEU A 203 -8.48 21.62 2.92
CA LEU A 203 -9.05 21.14 4.19
C LEU A 203 -9.99 22.15 4.87
N ARG A 204 -9.94 23.43 4.48
CA ARG A 204 -10.84 24.48 5.00
C ARG A 204 -12.14 24.60 4.20
N VAL A 205 -12.28 23.85 3.10
CA VAL A 205 -13.49 23.89 2.26
C VAL A 205 -14.65 23.25 3.04
N PRO A 206 -15.82 23.90 3.13
CA PRO A 206 -16.98 23.34 3.82
C PRO A 206 -17.38 21.96 3.27
N THR A 207 -17.84 21.08 4.17
CA THR A 207 -18.28 19.71 3.84
C THR A 207 -19.35 19.67 2.74
N LYS A 208 -20.20 20.70 2.65
CA LYS A 208 -21.20 20.88 1.58
C LYS A 208 -20.59 20.84 0.17
N TYR A 209 -19.38 21.38 0.00
CA TYR A 209 -18.68 21.38 -1.29
C TYR A 209 -17.71 20.20 -1.43
N MET A 210 -17.16 19.69 -0.31
CA MET A 210 -16.27 18.52 -0.34
C MET A 210 -17.00 17.26 -0.82
N ILE A 211 -18.23 17.01 -0.36
CA ILE A 211 -19.02 15.82 -0.74
C ILE A 211 -19.14 15.66 -2.26
N PRO A 212 -19.68 16.65 -3.02
CA PRO A 212 -19.79 16.52 -4.48
C PRO A 212 -18.42 16.51 -5.16
N ALA A 213 -17.44 17.26 -4.67
CA ALA A 213 -16.10 17.28 -5.25
C ALA A 213 -15.38 15.93 -5.13
N ILE A 214 -15.37 15.32 -3.94
CA ILE A 214 -14.76 13.99 -3.71
C ILE A 214 -15.52 12.94 -4.53
N THR A 215 -16.85 12.99 -4.55
CA THR A 215 -17.67 12.08 -5.37
C THR A 215 -17.26 12.15 -6.84
N PHE A 216 -17.14 13.35 -7.39
CA PHE A 216 -16.75 13.55 -8.79
C PHE A 216 -15.33 13.04 -9.07
N ILE A 217 -14.38 13.31 -8.17
CA ILE A 217 -13.00 12.80 -8.27
C ILE A 217 -12.98 11.27 -8.19
N CYS A 218 -13.75 10.65 -7.30
CA CYS A 218 -13.84 9.20 -7.20
C CYS A 218 -14.40 8.58 -8.48
N LEU A 219 -15.47 9.16 -9.04
CA LEU A 219 -16.07 8.71 -10.31
C LEU A 219 -15.08 8.81 -11.47
N ILE A 220 -14.41 9.95 -11.64
CA ILE A 220 -13.39 10.15 -12.69
C ILE A 220 -12.21 9.21 -12.47
N GLY A 221 -11.73 9.08 -11.24
CA GLY A 221 -10.60 8.21 -10.92
C GLY A 221 -10.90 6.74 -11.23
N ALA A 222 -12.08 6.25 -10.82
CA ALA A 222 -12.51 4.89 -11.11
C ALA A 222 -12.71 4.64 -12.62
N TYR A 223 -13.25 5.63 -13.35
CA TYR A 223 -13.42 5.56 -14.79
C TYR A 223 -12.08 5.56 -15.53
N SER A 224 -11.18 6.49 -15.20
CA SER A 224 -9.89 6.71 -15.90
C SER A 224 -8.99 5.48 -15.85
N ILE A 225 -8.99 4.74 -14.75
CA ILE A 225 -8.11 3.57 -14.57
C ILE A 225 -8.50 2.39 -15.46
N SER A 226 -9.80 2.16 -15.64
CA SER A 226 -10.31 1.05 -16.45
C SER A 226 -10.79 1.50 -17.83
N ASN A 227 -10.76 2.81 -18.09
CA ASN A 227 -11.41 3.50 -19.21
C ASN A 227 -12.82 2.94 -19.50
N SER A 228 -13.58 2.64 -18.43
CA SER A 228 -14.82 1.86 -18.50
C SER A 228 -15.69 2.10 -17.28
N MET A 229 -17.01 2.07 -17.49
CA MET A 229 -18.00 2.19 -16.43
C MET A 229 -17.97 1.00 -15.44
N TYR A 230 -17.39 -0.13 -15.83
CA TYR A 230 -17.18 -1.25 -14.92
C TYR A 230 -16.37 -0.86 -13.67
N GLY A 231 -15.30 -0.07 -13.83
CA GLY A 231 -14.51 0.43 -12.70
C GLY A 231 -15.34 1.29 -11.75
N VAL A 232 -16.23 2.11 -12.30
CA VAL A 232 -17.15 2.96 -11.52
C VAL A 232 -18.15 2.12 -10.73
N VAL A 233 -18.74 1.09 -11.35
CA VAL A 233 -19.68 0.18 -10.67
C VAL A 233 -18.98 -0.56 -9.52
N VAL A 234 -17.77 -1.09 -9.77
CA VAL A 234 -16.97 -1.75 -8.72
C VAL A 234 -16.66 -0.77 -7.57
N MET A 235 -16.32 0.48 -7.89
CA MET A 235 -16.08 1.52 -6.89
C MET A 235 -17.33 1.81 -6.04
N ILE A 236 -18.51 1.94 -6.65
CA ILE A 236 -19.77 2.18 -5.92
C ILE A 236 -20.08 1.00 -4.99
N ILE A 237 -20.03 -0.24 -5.50
CA ILE A 237 -20.33 -1.45 -4.71
C ILE A 237 -19.35 -1.59 -3.55
N SER A 238 -18.05 -1.45 -3.81
CA SER A 238 -17.02 -1.54 -2.78
C SER A 238 -17.10 -0.40 -1.77
N GLY A 239 -17.50 0.81 -2.18
CA GLY A 239 -17.72 1.92 -1.26
C GLY A 239 -18.95 1.75 -0.38
N LEU A 240 -20.03 1.16 -0.90
CA LEU A 240 -21.19 0.78 -0.07
C LEU A 240 -20.81 -0.30 0.95
N LEU A 241 -20.06 -1.33 0.54
CA LEU A 241 -19.51 -2.34 1.43
C LEU A 241 -18.58 -1.71 2.49
N GLY A 242 -17.71 -0.80 2.08
CA GLY A 242 -16.82 -0.06 2.99
C GLY A 242 -17.60 0.73 4.03
N TYR A 243 -18.67 1.42 3.62
CA TYR A 243 -19.56 2.15 4.52
C TYR A 243 -20.21 1.23 5.57
N LEU A 244 -20.74 0.08 5.16
CA LEU A 244 -21.32 -0.92 6.08
C LEU A 244 -20.28 -1.46 7.08
N LEU A 245 -19.07 -1.74 6.62
CA LEU A 245 -17.98 -2.23 7.47
C LEU A 245 -17.56 -1.19 8.50
N VAL A 246 -17.40 0.07 8.10
CA VAL A 246 -17.06 1.18 9.01
C VAL A 246 -18.14 1.38 10.06
N LYS A 247 -19.41 1.33 9.65
CA LYS A 247 -20.56 1.43 10.58
C LYS A 247 -20.56 0.34 11.65
N ASN A 248 -20.16 -0.87 11.26
CA ASN A 248 -20.01 -2.01 12.16
C ASN A 248 -18.66 -2.07 12.89
N LYS A 249 -17.84 -1.01 12.83
CA LYS A 249 -16.51 -0.91 13.45
C LYS A 249 -15.50 -1.97 12.96
N TYR A 250 -15.70 -2.53 11.77
CA TYR A 250 -14.72 -3.38 11.13
C TYR A 250 -13.60 -2.54 10.50
N PRO A 251 -12.33 -2.87 10.74
CA PRO A 251 -11.22 -2.14 10.15
C PRO A 251 -11.15 -2.42 8.63
N LEU A 252 -11.11 -1.37 7.82
CA LEU A 252 -10.97 -1.48 6.36
C LEU A 252 -9.55 -1.84 5.92
N SER A 253 -8.54 -1.45 6.71
CA SER A 253 -7.12 -1.62 6.38
C SER A 253 -6.73 -3.10 6.14
N PRO A 254 -7.12 -4.08 7.00
CA PRO A 254 -6.83 -5.48 6.74
C PRO A 254 -7.54 -6.06 5.52
N LEU A 255 -8.76 -5.59 5.20
CA LEU A 255 -9.51 -6.04 4.03
C LEU A 255 -8.77 -5.65 2.73
N LEU A 256 -8.33 -4.40 2.64
CA LEU A 256 -7.56 -3.95 1.48
C LEU A 256 -6.23 -4.69 1.36
N LEU A 257 -5.55 -4.90 2.49
CA LEU A 257 -4.31 -5.67 2.52
C LEU A 257 -4.55 -7.08 1.98
N ALA A 258 -5.57 -7.79 2.47
CA ALA A 258 -5.93 -9.11 1.99
C ALA A 258 -6.22 -9.13 0.49
N PHE A 259 -6.96 -8.13 0.00
CA PHE A 259 -7.28 -8.00 -1.42
C PHE A 259 -6.01 -7.84 -2.28
N VAL A 260 -5.07 -6.96 -1.89
CA VAL A 260 -3.79 -6.77 -2.59
C VAL A 260 -2.96 -8.05 -2.56
N LEU A 261 -2.81 -8.65 -1.39
CA LEU A 261 -1.97 -9.84 -1.21
C LEU A 261 -2.54 -11.04 -1.97
N THR A 262 -3.85 -11.16 -2.11
CA THR A 262 -4.49 -12.29 -2.80
C THR A 262 -4.04 -12.36 -4.26
N ASN A 263 -4.09 -11.24 -4.98
CA ASN A 263 -3.71 -11.22 -6.39
C ASN A 263 -2.20 -11.51 -6.57
N LEU A 264 -1.37 -10.93 -5.69
CA LEU A 264 0.07 -11.18 -5.69
C LEU A 264 0.39 -12.63 -5.37
N PHE A 265 -0.28 -13.21 -4.37
CA PHE A 265 -0.13 -14.59 -3.97
C PHE A 265 -0.52 -15.53 -5.12
N GLU A 266 -1.70 -15.34 -5.70
CA GLU A 266 -2.20 -16.19 -6.80
C GLU A 266 -1.25 -16.15 -8.00
N THR A 267 -0.79 -14.95 -8.39
CA THR A 267 0.15 -14.78 -9.50
C THR A 267 1.47 -15.49 -9.24
N ASN A 268 2.02 -15.37 -8.03
CA ASN A 268 3.31 -15.96 -7.69
C ASN A 268 3.23 -17.48 -7.48
N VAL A 269 2.17 -17.99 -6.86
CA VAL A 269 1.92 -19.44 -6.76
C VAL A 269 1.77 -20.04 -8.15
N ARG A 270 1.05 -19.38 -9.06
CA ARG A 270 0.91 -19.83 -10.45
C ARG A 270 2.25 -19.86 -11.17
N LYS A 271 3.08 -18.83 -11.01
CA LYS A 271 4.45 -18.80 -11.57
C LYS A 271 5.29 -19.95 -11.03
N ALA A 272 5.26 -20.20 -9.72
CA ALA A 272 5.98 -21.30 -9.10
C ALA A 272 5.51 -22.68 -9.65
N LEU A 273 4.21 -22.88 -9.77
CA LEU A 273 3.64 -24.11 -10.34
C LEU A 273 3.97 -24.29 -11.82
N LEU A 274 4.08 -23.20 -12.60
CA LEU A 274 4.53 -23.29 -13.98
C LEU A 274 5.99 -23.74 -14.07
N ILE A 275 6.85 -23.23 -13.18
CA ILE A 275 8.26 -23.64 -13.11
C ILE A 275 8.38 -25.11 -12.68
N SER A 276 7.50 -25.59 -11.80
CA SER A 276 7.49 -26.97 -11.29
C SER A 276 6.71 -27.97 -12.13
N GLN A 277 6.20 -27.53 -13.31
CA GLN A 277 5.31 -28.30 -14.18
C GLN A 277 4.08 -28.88 -13.46
N GLY A 278 3.55 -28.13 -12.48
CA GLY A 278 2.36 -28.49 -11.72
C GLY A 278 2.64 -29.29 -10.43
N SER A 279 3.89 -29.64 -10.12
CA SER A 279 4.21 -30.32 -8.86
C SER A 279 4.23 -29.35 -7.67
N LEU A 280 3.56 -29.72 -6.58
CA LEU A 280 3.59 -28.95 -5.32
C LEU A 280 4.89 -29.12 -4.55
N ASP A 281 5.72 -30.10 -4.93
CA ASP A 281 7.02 -30.39 -4.33
C ASP A 281 7.97 -29.19 -4.34
N ILE A 282 7.81 -28.25 -5.29
CA ILE A 282 8.70 -27.08 -5.41
C ILE A 282 8.70 -26.22 -4.15
N PHE A 283 7.59 -26.20 -3.41
CA PHE A 283 7.45 -25.46 -2.16
C PHE A 283 8.27 -26.07 -1.01
N PHE A 284 8.52 -27.39 -1.06
CA PHE A 284 9.25 -28.13 -0.04
C PHE A 284 10.71 -28.39 -0.41
N LYS A 285 11.02 -28.53 -1.71
CA LYS A 285 12.39 -28.80 -2.21
C LYS A 285 13.33 -27.60 -2.11
N LYS A 286 12.81 -26.37 -2.10
CA LYS A 286 13.62 -25.16 -1.97
C LYS A 286 13.77 -24.78 -0.49
N PRO A 287 15.01 -24.73 0.07
CA PRO A 287 15.23 -24.51 1.50
C PRO A 287 14.67 -23.18 2.01
N ILE A 288 14.74 -22.12 1.19
CA ILE A 288 14.17 -20.80 1.55
C ILE A 288 12.64 -20.86 1.63
N SER A 289 11.99 -21.54 0.68
CA SER A 289 10.53 -21.71 0.68
C SER A 289 10.07 -22.50 1.90
N LEU A 290 10.77 -23.59 2.23
CA LEU A 290 10.48 -24.43 3.39
C LEU A 290 10.59 -23.63 4.69
N VAL A 291 11.66 -22.84 4.87
CA VAL A 291 11.83 -21.99 6.06
C VAL A 291 10.70 -20.97 6.19
N ILE A 292 10.30 -20.32 5.10
CA ILE A 292 9.20 -19.34 5.09
C ILE A 292 7.86 -20.01 5.44
N ILE A 293 7.58 -21.20 4.89
CA ILE A 293 6.37 -21.97 5.18
C ILE A 293 6.33 -22.37 6.66
N ILE A 294 7.44 -22.84 7.21
CA ILE A 294 7.55 -23.18 8.63
C ILE A 294 7.29 -21.95 9.51
N LEU A 295 7.93 -20.81 9.19
CA LEU A 295 7.70 -19.54 9.89
C LEU A 295 6.24 -19.08 9.82
N LEU A 296 5.60 -19.23 8.67
CA LEU A 296 4.19 -18.90 8.48
C LEU A 296 3.28 -19.77 9.37
N PHE A 297 3.52 -21.09 9.42
CA PHE A 297 2.77 -21.98 10.31
C PHE A 297 3.02 -21.64 11.78
N ILE A 298 4.26 -21.34 12.17
CA ILE A 298 4.59 -20.91 13.54
C ILE A 298 3.83 -19.63 13.89
N LEU A 299 3.80 -18.63 13.00
CA LEU A 299 3.09 -17.36 13.24
C LEU A 299 1.58 -17.56 13.34
N LEU A 300 0.98 -18.36 12.45
CA LEU A 300 -0.46 -18.68 12.46
C LEU A 300 -0.85 -19.47 13.71
N LEU A 301 0.00 -20.39 14.16
CA LEU A 301 -0.24 -21.20 15.35
C LEU A 301 0.19 -20.47 16.64
N SER A 302 0.97 -19.39 16.57
CA SER A 302 1.40 -18.64 17.76
C SER A 302 0.25 -18.11 18.63
N PRO A 303 -0.86 -17.54 18.10
CA PRO A 303 -1.99 -17.15 18.93
C PRO A 303 -2.73 -18.35 19.53
N THR A 304 -2.88 -19.46 18.81
CA THR A 304 -3.58 -20.66 19.31
C THR A 304 -2.74 -21.40 20.37
N ILE A 305 -1.43 -21.50 20.16
CA ILE A 305 -0.46 -22.04 21.12
C ILE A 305 -0.39 -21.16 22.37
N ARG A 306 -0.38 -19.83 22.25
CA ARG A 306 -0.44 -18.92 23.41
C ARG A 306 -1.73 -19.06 24.21
N LEU A 307 -2.87 -19.23 23.54
CA LEU A 307 -4.16 -19.47 24.20
C LEU A 307 -4.21 -20.86 24.87
N ALA A 308 -3.64 -21.88 24.25
CA ALA A 308 -3.54 -23.23 24.82
C ALA A 308 -2.62 -23.27 26.05
N ILE A 309 -1.43 -22.64 25.98
CA ILE A 309 -0.49 -22.53 27.09
C ILE A 309 -1.04 -21.64 28.21
N GLY A 310 -1.79 -20.58 27.86
CA GLY A 310 -2.48 -19.72 28.83
C GLY A 310 -3.57 -20.44 29.63
N ARG A 311 -4.21 -21.47 29.05
CA ARG A 311 -5.16 -22.36 29.75
C ARG A 311 -4.47 -23.41 30.63
N LEU A 312 -3.21 -23.73 30.37
CA LEU A 312 -2.40 -24.69 31.14
C LEU A 312 -1.66 -24.07 32.33
N LYS A 313 -1.55 -22.73 32.40
CA LYS A 313 -1.05 -22.05 33.61
C LYS A 313 -2.17 -22.02 34.67
N PRO A 314 -1.99 -22.66 35.85
CA PRO A 314 -2.94 -22.48 36.93
C PRO A 314 -2.98 -20.99 37.30
N LYS A 315 -4.18 -20.46 37.53
CA LYS A 315 -4.37 -19.13 38.13
C LYS A 315 -3.54 -19.06 39.41
N ALA A 316 -2.38 -18.41 39.35
CA ALA A 316 -1.65 -18.03 40.54
C ALA A 316 -2.59 -17.12 41.34
N LYS A 317 -2.96 -17.57 42.54
CA LYS A 317 -3.86 -16.88 43.46
C LYS A 317 -3.44 -15.42 43.60
N ALA A 318 -4.36 -14.51 43.32
CA ALA A 318 -4.26 -13.13 43.80
C ALA A 318 -4.18 -13.18 45.33
N LYS A 319 -3.17 -12.52 45.89
CA LYS A 319 -3.07 -12.19 47.30
C LYS A 319 -2.83 -10.69 47.39
#